data_AF-A0A4Q5NN24-F1
#
_entry.id   AF-A0A4Q5NN24-F1
#
_cell.length_a   1.000
_cell.length_b   1.000
_cell.length_c   1.000
_cell.angle_alpha   90.00
_cell.angle_beta   90.00
_cell.angle_gamma   90.00
#
_symmetry.space_group_name_H-M   'P 1'
#
loop_
_entity.id
_entity.type
_entity.pdbx_description
1 polymer ?
#
loop_
_entity_poly.entity_id
_entity_poly.type
_entity_poly.pdbx_seq_one_letter_code
_entity_poly.pdbx_strand_id
1 'polypeptide(L)'
;MDERTELLRFKLAANQQRLFRQEYLAELPERLGTYLEGRPFVHSPQLDDIISLFYISPEGIWRNTDDDDGERFFRPEGYEYRELGWVDQLFDAVFLVGSQHDRKMAYFYPFDGPLYQVPFGWVRRNFADLFRCESRTQNSGLRLRYCPERLGVVTTDLKVGLIIDNYSGYLEEDPNSDEIVYQLATWGI
;
A
#
# COMPACT_ATOMS: atom_id res chain seq x y z
N MET A 1 -27.23 7.85 -18.54
CA MET A 1 -26.70 6.50 -18.25
C MET A 1 -27.85 5.70 -17.63
N ASP A 2 -28.04 4.43 -17.96
CA ASP A 2 -29.16 3.62 -17.45
C ASP A 2 -28.88 3.20 -16.00
N GLU A 3 -29.79 3.50 -15.06
CA GLU A 3 -29.69 3.21 -13.62
C GLU A 3 -29.37 1.74 -13.33
N ARG A 4 -29.87 0.84 -14.19
CA ARG A 4 -29.57 -0.60 -14.13
C ARG A 4 -28.09 -0.90 -14.40
N THR A 5 -27.46 -0.16 -15.30
CA THR A 5 -26.04 -0.31 -15.63
C THR A 5 -25.15 0.14 -14.48
N GLU A 6 -25.50 1.26 -13.83
CA GLU A 6 -24.78 1.75 -12.65
C GLU A 6 -24.89 0.78 -11.46
N LEU A 7 -26.10 0.27 -11.19
CA LEU A 7 -26.31 -0.73 -10.15
C LEU A 7 -25.53 -2.03 -10.40
N LEU A 8 -25.45 -2.48 -11.65
CA LEU A 8 -24.66 -3.65 -12.03
C LEU A 8 -23.16 -3.42 -11.82
N ARG A 9 -22.64 -2.24 -12.22
CA ARG A 9 -21.23 -1.87 -11.99
C ARG A 9 -20.90 -1.86 -10.50
N PHE A 10 -21.76 -1.26 -9.68
CA PHE A 10 -21.58 -1.23 -8.23
C PHE A 10 -21.54 -2.64 -7.62
N LYS A 11 -22.47 -3.52 -8.02
CA LYS A 11 -22.50 -4.91 -7.53
C LYS A 11 -21.27 -5.71 -7.97
N LEU A 12 -20.80 -5.51 -9.20
CA LEU A 12 -19.58 -6.17 -9.71
C LEU A 12 -18.34 -5.71 -8.93
N ALA A 13 -18.18 -4.39 -8.73
CA ALA A 13 -17.08 -3.84 -7.94
C ALA A 13 -17.09 -4.35 -6.50
N ALA A 14 -18.26 -4.37 -5.84
CA ALA A 14 -18.39 -4.88 -4.48
C ALA A 14 -18.06 -6.38 -4.37
N ASN A 15 -18.46 -7.18 -5.36
CA ASN A 15 -18.11 -8.61 -5.40
C ASN A 15 -16.61 -8.82 -5.65
N GLN A 16 -16.01 -8.05 -6.56
CA GLN A 16 -14.58 -8.10 -6.84
C GLN A 16 -13.75 -7.75 -5.59
N GLN A 17 -14.14 -6.71 -4.85
CA GLN A 17 -13.51 -6.36 -3.57
C GLN A 17 -13.60 -7.47 -2.52
N ARG A 18 -14.72 -8.20 -2.46
CA ARG A 18 -14.88 -9.33 -1.54
C ARG A 18 -13.98 -10.50 -1.92
N LEU A 19 -13.82 -10.78 -3.21
CA LEU A 19 -12.92 -11.82 -3.71
C LEU A 19 -11.47 -11.49 -3.40
N PHE A 20 -11.01 -10.29 -3.77
CA PHE A 20 -9.64 -9.84 -3.44
C PHE A 20 -9.37 -9.83 -1.94
N ARG A 21 -10.37 -9.50 -1.13
CA ARG A 21 -10.27 -9.61 0.32
C ARG A 21 -10.06 -11.05 0.79
N GLN A 22 -10.83 -12.00 0.27
CA GLN A 22 -10.70 -13.40 0.67
C GLN A 22 -9.35 -13.97 0.25
N GLU A 23 -8.90 -13.65 -0.97
CA GLU A 23 -7.59 -14.06 -1.49
C GLU A 23 -6.46 -13.48 -0.64
N TYR A 24 -6.46 -12.17 -0.41
CA TYR A 24 -5.45 -11.50 0.42
C TYR A 24 -5.42 -12.06 1.85
N LEU A 25 -6.57 -12.28 2.49
CA LEU A 25 -6.63 -12.85 3.84
C LEU A 25 -6.10 -14.29 3.90
N ALA A 26 -6.22 -15.06 2.82
CA ALA A 26 -5.74 -16.44 2.74
C ALA A 26 -4.22 -16.53 2.51
N GLU A 27 -3.60 -15.50 1.94
CA GLU A 27 -2.15 -15.42 1.73
C GLU A 27 -1.38 -14.96 2.97
N LEU A 28 -2.07 -14.26 3.88
CA LEU A 28 -1.46 -13.76 5.10
C LEU A 28 -1.21 -14.86 6.14
N PRO A 29 -0.19 -14.69 7.02
CA PRO A 29 -0.09 -15.46 8.25
C PRO A 29 -1.40 -15.39 9.03
N GLU A 30 -1.84 -16.53 9.59
CA GLU A 30 -3.14 -16.68 10.27
C GLU A 30 -3.42 -15.53 11.26
N ARG A 31 -2.42 -15.16 12.08
CA ARG A 31 -2.52 -14.07 13.04
C ARG A 31 -2.92 -12.73 12.40
N LEU A 32 -2.36 -12.40 11.23
CA LEU A 32 -2.66 -11.17 10.50
C LEU A 32 -3.99 -11.27 9.77
N GLY A 33 -4.25 -12.41 9.14
CA GLY A 33 -5.52 -12.71 8.48
C GLY A 33 -6.70 -12.57 9.43
N THR A 34 -6.67 -13.26 10.58
CA THR A 34 -7.72 -13.16 11.61
C THR A 34 -7.88 -11.73 12.13
N TYR A 35 -6.78 -11.00 12.32
CA TYR A 35 -6.86 -9.62 12.76
C TYR A 35 -7.58 -8.74 11.74
N LEU A 36 -7.24 -8.83 10.45
CA LEU A 36 -7.82 -8.03 9.38
C LEU A 36 -9.23 -8.47 9.00
N GLU A 37 -9.58 -9.73 9.20
CA GLU A 37 -10.93 -10.24 8.97
C GLU A 37 -11.97 -9.50 9.82
N GLY A 38 -11.62 -9.13 11.06
CA GLY A 38 -12.48 -8.35 11.94
C GLY A 38 -12.46 -6.84 11.71
N ARG A 39 -11.71 -6.33 10.72
CA ARG A 39 -11.53 -4.88 10.51
C ARG A 39 -12.48 -4.31 9.47
N PRO A 40 -12.94 -3.06 9.66
CA PRO A 40 -13.60 -2.32 8.60
C PRO A 40 -12.67 -2.18 7.39
N PHE A 41 -13.24 -2.28 6.20
CA PHE A 41 -12.56 -1.97 4.96
C PHE A 41 -13.45 -1.04 4.12
N VAL A 42 -12.81 -0.23 3.28
CA VAL A 42 -13.48 0.77 2.46
C VAL A 42 -13.96 0.12 1.17
N HIS A 43 -15.17 0.49 0.75
CA HIS A 43 -15.80 0.04 -0.48
C HIS A 43 -15.72 1.12 -1.56
N SER A 44 -15.88 0.73 -2.83
CA SER A 44 -16.08 1.71 -3.90
C SER A 44 -17.44 2.41 -3.72
N PRO A 45 -17.55 3.71 -4.07
CA PRO A 45 -16.54 4.54 -4.75
C PRO A 45 -15.51 5.22 -3.83
N GLN A 46 -15.74 5.27 -2.51
CA GLN A 46 -14.83 5.96 -1.59
C GLN A 46 -13.40 5.38 -1.61
N LEU A 47 -13.28 4.10 -1.95
CA LEU A 47 -12.01 3.44 -2.16
C LEU A 47 -11.15 4.18 -3.20
N ASP A 48 -11.73 4.57 -4.33
CA ASP A 48 -10.99 5.07 -5.50
C ASP A 48 -10.36 6.43 -5.18
N ASP A 49 -11.08 7.28 -4.45
CA ASP A 49 -10.58 8.56 -3.96
C ASP A 49 -9.39 8.40 -3.01
N ILE A 50 -9.41 7.36 -2.15
CA ILE A 50 -8.38 7.15 -1.14
C ILE A 50 -7.15 6.45 -1.73
N ILE A 51 -7.32 5.49 -2.65
CA ILE A 51 -6.21 4.78 -3.30
C ILE A 51 -5.30 5.75 -4.06
N SER A 52 -5.85 6.83 -4.61
CA SER A 52 -5.08 7.91 -5.26
C SER A 52 -3.93 8.43 -4.37
N LEU A 53 -4.14 8.46 -3.06
CA LEU A 53 -3.18 8.95 -2.06
C LEU A 53 -2.02 7.99 -1.82
N PHE A 54 -2.08 6.78 -2.37
CA PHE A 54 -1.03 5.77 -2.25
C PHE A 54 -0.05 5.77 -3.43
N TYR A 55 -0.27 6.61 -4.45
CA TYR A 55 0.69 6.80 -5.54
C TYR A 55 1.69 7.90 -5.18
N ILE A 56 2.99 7.57 -5.21
CA ILE A 56 4.07 8.43 -4.74
C ILE A 56 5.08 8.70 -5.85
N SER A 57 5.78 9.83 -5.77
CA SER A 57 6.88 10.20 -6.65
C SER A 57 7.86 11.14 -5.92
N PRO A 58 9.06 11.41 -6.49
CA PRO A 58 9.95 12.44 -5.95
C PRO A 58 9.30 13.82 -5.79
N GLU A 59 8.23 14.11 -6.54
CA GLU A 59 7.48 15.37 -6.51
C GLU A 59 6.42 15.42 -5.39
N GLY A 60 5.94 14.27 -4.89
CA GLY A 60 4.93 14.20 -3.84
C GLY A 60 3.99 13.01 -3.97
N ILE A 61 2.78 13.16 -3.43
CA ILE A 61 1.70 12.19 -3.53
C ILE A 61 0.78 12.62 -4.67
N TRP A 62 0.38 11.69 -5.52
CA TRP A 62 -0.56 11.98 -6.61
C TRP A 62 -1.90 12.49 -6.06
N ARG A 63 -2.49 13.47 -6.73
CA ARG A 63 -3.87 13.89 -6.49
C ARG A 63 -4.69 13.64 -7.75
N ASN A 64 -5.85 13.02 -7.56
CA ASN A 64 -6.86 13.00 -8.59
C ASN A 64 -7.49 14.40 -8.67
N THR A 65 -7.02 15.23 -9.60
CA THR A 65 -7.64 16.52 -9.91
C THR A 65 -8.21 16.46 -11.32
N ASP A 66 -9.52 16.66 -11.44
CA ASP A 66 -10.19 16.80 -12.75
C ASP A 66 -9.79 18.10 -13.48
N ASP A 67 -9.04 18.99 -12.82
CA ASP A 67 -8.57 20.26 -13.36
C ASP A 67 -7.25 20.09 -14.13
N ASP A 68 -7.30 20.34 -15.45
CA ASP A 68 -6.15 20.32 -16.38
C ASP A 68 -5.01 21.31 -16.01
N ASP A 69 -5.27 22.26 -15.12
CA ASP A 69 -4.33 23.31 -14.67
C ASP A 69 -3.81 23.11 -13.23
N GLY A 70 -4.17 22.03 -12.55
CA GLY A 70 -3.79 21.76 -11.15
C GLY A 70 -2.41 21.12 -10.96
N GLU A 71 -1.75 21.41 -9.83
CA GLU A 71 -0.58 20.64 -9.39
C GLU A 71 -0.98 19.16 -9.21
N ARG A 72 -0.48 18.29 -10.11
CA ARG A 72 -0.74 16.84 -10.10
C ARG A 72 -0.26 16.13 -8.83
N PHE A 73 0.64 16.77 -8.08
CA PHE A 73 1.26 16.23 -6.89
C PHE A 73 1.07 17.16 -5.71
N PHE A 74 0.85 16.57 -4.54
CA PHE A 74 0.81 17.27 -3.26
C PHE A 74 1.93 16.79 -2.35
N ARG A 75 2.70 17.74 -1.81
CA ARG A 75 3.73 17.46 -0.80
C ARG A 75 3.20 17.76 0.60
N PRO A 76 2.88 16.74 1.41
CA PRO A 76 2.59 16.98 2.82
C PRO A 76 3.82 17.53 3.55
N GLU A 77 3.59 18.16 4.69
CA GLU A 77 4.67 18.66 5.55
C GLU A 77 5.59 17.51 5.98
N GLY A 78 6.91 17.71 5.83
CA GLY A 78 7.91 16.69 6.14
C GLY A 78 7.93 15.52 5.16
N TYR A 79 7.44 15.70 3.93
CA TYR A 79 7.54 14.68 2.88
C TYR A 79 9.00 14.39 2.50
N GLU A 80 9.40 13.15 2.70
CA GLU A 80 10.67 12.59 2.26
C GLU A 80 10.41 11.44 1.30
N TYR A 81 11.21 11.38 0.23
CA TYR A 81 11.21 10.30 -0.76
C TYR A 81 12.61 9.73 -0.88
N ARG A 82 12.72 8.40 -0.92
CA ARG A 82 14.00 7.68 -1.02
C ARG A 82 13.86 6.50 -1.96
N GLU A 83 14.90 6.24 -2.73
CA GLU A 83 15.06 5.02 -3.52
C GLU A 83 16.12 4.14 -2.86
N LEU A 84 15.80 2.86 -2.69
CA LEU A 84 16.60 1.89 -1.95
C LEU A 84 16.79 0.66 -2.82
N GLY A 85 18.03 0.20 -2.95
CA GLY A 85 18.37 -1.01 -3.73
C GLY A 85 18.25 -2.32 -2.94
N TRP A 86 18.06 -2.25 -1.62
CA TRP A 86 18.08 -3.43 -0.75
C TRP A 86 16.90 -3.42 0.24
N VAL A 87 16.26 -4.58 0.39
CA VAL A 87 15.13 -4.75 1.31
C VAL A 87 15.50 -4.49 2.77
N ASP A 88 16.74 -4.75 3.18
CA ASP A 88 17.19 -4.47 4.54
C ASP A 88 17.23 -2.97 4.82
N GLN A 89 17.64 -2.15 3.84
CA GLN A 89 17.60 -0.69 3.95
C GLN A 89 16.16 -0.19 4.09
N LEU A 90 15.21 -0.84 3.39
CA LEU A 90 13.79 -0.54 3.51
C LEU A 90 13.28 -0.86 4.92
N PHE A 91 13.62 -2.03 5.46
CA PHE A 91 13.22 -2.40 6.82
C PHE A 91 13.80 -1.46 7.88
N ASP A 92 15.08 -1.10 7.75
CA ASP A 92 15.71 -0.13 8.66
C ASP A 92 15.01 1.22 8.59
N ALA A 93 14.72 1.72 7.39
CA ALA A 93 14.03 3.00 7.21
C ALA A 93 12.61 2.98 7.81
N VAL A 94 11.86 1.89 7.64
CA VAL A 94 10.52 1.74 8.26
C VAL A 94 10.62 1.58 9.77
N PHE A 95 11.66 0.93 10.30
CA PHE A 95 11.83 0.75 11.73
C PHE A 95 12.15 2.06 12.46
N LEU A 96 12.83 2.99 11.78
CA LEU A 96 13.12 4.33 12.29
C LEU A 96 11.87 5.23 12.41
N VAL A 97 10.75 4.83 11.81
CA VAL A 97 9.48 5.53 11.95
C VAL A 97 9.02 5.50 13.41
N GLY A 98 8.95 6.68 14.03
CA GLY A 98 8.62 6.83 15.45
C GLY A 98 7.25 6.26 15.83
N SER A 99 7.10 5.85 17.09
CA SER A 99 5.84 5.27 17.60
C SER A 99 4.78 6.31 17.98
N GLN A 100 5.03 7.60 17.75
CA GLN A 100 4.18 8.72 18.19
C GLN A 100 2.77 8.70 17.59
N HIS A 101 2.59 8.03 16.46
CA HIS A 101 1.31 7.91 15.75
C HIS A 101 0.67 6.53 15.86
N ASP A 102 1.23 5.61 16.65
CA ASP A 102 0.81 4.21 16.70
C ASP A 102 -0.68 4.00 17.03
N ARG A 103 -1.29 4.95 17.76
CA ARG A 103 -2.69 4.91 18.19
C ARG A 103 -3.66 5.58 17.20
N LYS A 104 -3.16 6.34 16.22
CA LYS A 104 -4.01 7.00 15.23
C LYS A 104 -4.61 5.95 14.30
N MET A 105 -5.88 6.12 13.96
CA MET A 105 -6.50 5.33 12.90
C MET A 105 -5.91 5.72 11.55
N ALA A 106 -5.73 4.73 10.69
CA ALA A 106 -5.10 4.85 9.39
C ALA A 106 -5.78 3.95 8.37
N TYR A 107 -5.68 4.36 7.12
CA TYR A 107 -5.93 3.53 5.96
C TYR A 107 -4.68 2.69 5.70
N PHE A 108 -4.87 1.37 5.68
CA PHE A 108 -3.85 0.40 5.27
C PHE A 108 -4.23 -0.17 3.91
N TYR A 109 -3.35 -0.01 2.93
CA TYR A 109 -3.53 -0.50 1.58
C TYR A 109 -2.41 -1.49 1.22
N PRO A 110 -2.71 -2.79 1.19
CA PRO A 110 -1.89 -3.75 0.47
C PRO A 110 -2.21 -3.64 -1.03
N PHE A 111 -1.18 -3.62 -1.88
CA PHE A 111 -1.27 -3.51 -3.35
C PHE A 111 -2.46 -4.25 -3.95
N ASP A 112 -3.29 -3.51 -4.70
CA ASP A 112 -4.50 -3.97 -5.37
C ASP A 112 -5.46 -4.81 -4.50
N GLY A 113 -5.31 -4.70 -3.19
CA GLY A 113 -6.06 -5.40 -2.18
C GLY A 113 -7.10 -4.52 -1.50
N PRO A 114 -7.70 -5.00 -0.40
CA PRO A 114 -8.70 -4.24 0.34
C PRO A 114 -8.06 -3.10 1.14
N LEU A 115 -8.66 -1.92 1.11
CA LEU A 115 -8.25 -0.80 1.96
C LEU A 115 -8.86 -0.95 3.37
N TYR A 116 -8.05 -1.28 4.36
CA TYR A 116 -8.50 -1.48 5.74
C TYR A 116 -8.37 -0.23 6.59
N GLN A 117 -9.22 -0.11 7.60
CA GLN A 117 -9.02 0.84 8.69
C GLN A 117 -8.40 0.15 9.90
N VAL A 118 -7.17 0.53 10.23
CA VAL A 118 -6.37 -0.06 11.33
C VAL A 118 -5.59 1.02 12.09
N PRO A 119 -5.14 0.76 13.33
CA PRO A 119 -4.17 1.65 13.96
C PRO A 119 -2.86 1.69 13.17
N PHE A 120 -2.31 2.89 12.95
CA PHE A 120 -1.06 3.09 12.19
C PHE A 120 0.08 2.20 12.70
N GLY A 121 0.22 2.13 14.02
CA GLY A 121 1.27 1.34 14.67
C GLY A 121 1.09 -0.18 14.51
N TRP A 122 -0.11 -0.65 14.21
CA TRP A 122 -0.32 -2.04 13.86
C TRP A 122 0.39 -2.39 12.55
N VAL A 123 0.26 -1.55 11.50
CA VAL A 123 0.96 -1.80 10.24
C VAL A 123 2.47 -1.77 10.45
N ARG A 124 2.99 -0.73 11.12
CA ARG A 124 4.42 -0.60 11.41
C ARG A 124 5.01 -1.82 12.14
N ARG A 125 4.34 -2.30 13.19
CA ARG A 125 4.82 -3.45 13.99
C ARG A 125 4.71 -4.78 13.26
N ASN A 126 3.80 -4.90 12.29
CA ASN A 126 3.63 -6.11 11.50
C ASN A 126 4.22 -5.94 10.08
N PHE A 127 4.99 -4.88 9.82
CA PHE A 127 5.42 -4.51 8.48
C PHE A 127 6.19 -5.65 7.80
N ALA A 128 7.16 -6.24 8.50
CA ALA A 128 7.94 -7.35 7.96
C ALA A 128 7.05 -8.54 7.57
N ASP A 129 6.06 -8.88 8.37
CA ASP A 129 5.13 -9.99 8.09
C ASP A 129 4.13 -9.62 6.97
N LEU A 130 3.74 -8.34 6.85
CA LEU A 130 2.85 -7.84 5.80
C LEU A 130 3.57 -7.69 4.45
N PHE A 131 4.88 -7.46 4.47
CA PHE A 131 5.71 -7.28 3.28
C PHE A 131 6.29 -8.61 2.75
N ARG A 132 6.34 -9.64 3.61
CA ARG A 132 6.77 -11.00 3.24
C ARG A 132 5.55 -11.81 2.76
N CYS A 133 5.58 -12.25 1.51
CA CYS A 133 4.67 -13.27 1.01
C CYS A 133 5.39 -14.63 0.93
N GLU A 134 4.82 -15.64 1.59
CA GLU A 134 5.25 -17.02 1.39
C GLU A 134 4.56 -17.58 0.14
N SER A 135 5.28 -17.70 -0.98
CA SER A 135 4.73 -18.33 -2.18
C SER A 135 4.98 -19.84 -2.13
N ARG A 136 3.90 -20.63 -2.06
CA ARG A 136 3.95 -22.08 -2.32
C ARG A 136 3.97 -22.33 -3.83
N THR A 137 5.14 -22.48 -4.42
CA THR A 137 5.23 -23.05 -5.77
C THR A 137 5.19 -24.57 -5.71
N GLN A 138 4.34 -25.21 -6.52
CA GLN A 138 4.10 -26.66 -6.52
C GLN A 138 5.34 -27.55 -6.73
N ASN A 139 6.50 -27.02 -7.16
CA ASN A 139 7.66 -27.82 -7.57
C ASN A 139 9.04 -27.36 -7.05
N SER A 140 9.14 -26.45 -6.08
CA SER A 140 10.43 -26.18 -5.40
C SER A 140 10.14 -25.53 -4.05
N GLY A 141 10.97 -25.83 -3.04
CA GLY A 141 10.74 -25.49 -1.63
C GLY A 141 10.39 -24.02 -1.36
N LEU A 142 9.98 -23.74 -0.11
CA LEU A 142 9.56 -22.42 0.36
C LEU A 142 10.48 -21.31 -0.18
N ARG A 143 9.98 -20.50 -1.13
CA ARG A 143 10.65 -19.28 -1.57
C ARG A 143 9.88 -18.11 -0.97
N LEU A 144 10.53 -17.42 -0.04
CA LEU A 144 10.09 -16.11 0.42
C LEU A 144 10.11 -15.17 -0.78
N ARG A 145 8.94 -14.66 -1.18
CA ARG A 145 8.85 -13.54 -2.11
C ARG A 145 8.46 -12.32 -1.29
N TYR A 146 9.27 -11.27 -1.33
CA TYR A 146 8.83 -9.97 -0.87
C TYR A 146 7.81 -9.46 -1.89
N CYS A 147 6.56 -9.32 -1.49
CA CYS A 147 5.48 -8.74 -2.29
C CYS A 147 4.48 -8.23 -1.28
N PRO A 148 4.20 -6.93 -1.30
CA PRO A 148 3.51 -6.39 -2.45
C PRO A 148 4.35 -5.39 -3.27
N GLU A 149 3.98 -5.23 -4.56
CA GLU A 149 4.44 -4.11 -5.41
C GLU A 149 4.28 -2.77 -4.67
N ARG A 150 3.18 -2.61 -3.91
CA ARG A 150 2.93 -1.45 -3.04
C ARG A 150 2.37 -1.82 -1.67
N LEU A 151 2.89 -1.22 -0.61
CA LEU A 151 2.30 -1.27 0.73
C LEU A 151 2.26 0.13 1.29
N GLY A 152 1.10 0.59 1.74
CA GLY A 152 1.04 1.86 2.44
C GLY A 152 0.18 1.85 3.69
N VAL A 153 0.49 2.78 4.57
CA VAL A 153 -0.35 3.19 5.68
C VAL A 153 -0.35 4.70 5.80
N VAL A 154 -1.54 5.29 5.81
CA VAL A 154 -1.74 6.74 5.90
C VAL A 154 -2.80 7.03 6.94
N THR A 155 -2.52 7.91 7.91
CA THR A 155 -3.52 8.27 8.93
C THR A 155 -4.77 8.85 8.29
N THR A 156 -5.93 8.66 8.89
CA THR A 156 -7.21 9.11 8.29
C THR A 156 -7.31 10.64 8.18
N ASP A 157 -6.46 11.39 8.92
CA ASP A 157 -6.29 12.85 8.81
C ASP A 157 -5.25 13.26 7.76
N LEU A 158 -4.63 12.31 7.06
CA LEU A 158 -3.59 12.44 6.04
C LEU A 158 -2.30 13.11 6.51
N LYS A 159 -2.15 13.35 7.82
CA LYS A 159 -0.98 14.06 8.38
C LYS A 159 0.26 13.21 8.49
N VAL A 160 0.11 11.89 8.44
CA VAL A 160 1.19 10.94 8.64
C VAL A 160 1.03 9.83 7.63
N GLY A 161 2.12 9.46 6.97
CA GLY A 161 2.08 8.33 6.06
C GLY A 161 3.42 7.70 5.82
N LEU A 162 3.32 6.45 5.42
CA LEU A 162 4.41 5.57 5.05
C LEU A 162 3.90 4.77 3.87
N ILE A 163 4.47 5.00 2.70
CA ILE A 163 4.11 4.29 1.48
C ILE A 163 5.38 3.73 0.88
N ILE A 164 5.29 2.48 0.49
CA ILE A 164 6.34 1.74 -0.16
C ILE A 164 5.78 1.30 -1.49
N ASP A 165 6.54 1.58 -2.54
CA ASP A 165 6.31 1.04 -3.87
C ASP A 165 7.59 0.30 -4.29
N ASN A 166 7.48 -0.56 -5.29
CA ASN A 166 8.63 -1.13 -5.94
C ASN A 166 8.35 -1.28 -7.43
N TYR A 167 9.43 -1.20 -8.20
CA TYR A 167 9.36 -1.44 -9.61
C TYR A 167 10.60 -2.20 -10.04
N SER A 168 10.42 -3.05 -11.04
CA SER A 168 11.53 -3.65 -11.78
C SER A 168 12.05 -2.57 -12.72
N GLY A 169 13.17 -1.94 -12.37
CA GLY A 169 13.61 -0.69 -12.96
C GLY A 169 15.04 -0.77 -13.50
N TYR A 170 15.22 -0.23 -14.71
CA TYR A 170 16.51 -0.04 -15.36
C TYR A 170 17.17 1.22 -14.78
N LEU A 171 18.33 1.12 -14.14
CA LEU A 171 19.18 2.28 -13.89
C LEU A 171 19.94 2.56 -15.20
N GLU A 172 19.97 3.81 -15.70
CA GLU A 172 20.68 4.15 -16.94
C GLU A 172 22.16 3.72 -16.92
N GLU A 173 22.74 3.58 -15.73
CA GLU A 173 24.12 3.18 -15.48
C GLU A 173 24.31 1.66 -15.34
N ASP A 174 23.24 0.87 -15.14
CA ASP A 174 23.28 -0.59 -15.04
C ASP A 174 22.07 -1.25 -15.76
N PRO A 175 22.25 -1.79 -16.98
CA PRO A 175 21.18 -2.27 -17.82
C PRO A 175 20.56 -3.62 -17.39
N ASN A 176 20.92 -4.15 -16.21
CA ASN A 176 20.43 -5.44 -15.73
C ASN A 176 19.06 -5.32 -15.05
N SER A 177 18.03 -5.84 -15.71
CA SER A 177 16.60 -5.74 -15.35
C SER A 177 16.14 -6.59 -14.15
N ASP A 178 17.07 -7.16 -13.38
CA ASP A 178 16.77 -8.08 -12.28
C ASP A 178 16.80 -7.40 -10.90
N GLU A 179 17.25 -6.14 -10.82
CA GLU A 179 17.29 -5.38 -9.57
C GLU A 179 15.94 -4.73 -9.25
N ILE A 180 15.44 -4.99 -8.05
CA ILE A 180 14.22 -4.39 -7.52
C ILE A 180 14.60 -3.08 -6.84
N VAL A 181 14.08 -1.96 -7.34
CA VAL A 181 14.20 -0.67 -6.66
C VAL A 181 12.97 -0.48 -5.78
N TYR A 182 13.21 -0.19 -4.50
CA TYR A 182 12.17 0.16 -3.54
C TYR A 182 12.07 1.68 -3.42
N GLN A 183 10.87 2.21 -3.61
CA GLN A 183 10.54 3.61 -3.37
C GLN A 183 9.88 3.71 -2.00
N LEU A 184 10.40 4.56 -1.13
CA LEU A 184 9.84 4.84 0.19
C LEU A 184 9.47 6.32 0.27
N ALA A 185 8.21 6.60 0.53
CA ALA A 185 7.72 7.92 0.89
C ALA A 185 7.25 7.94 2.34
N THR A 186 7.66 8.98 3.07
CA THR A 186 7.31 9.19 4.48
C THR A 186 6.98 10.65 4.76
N TRP A 187 6.04 10.91 5.65
CA TRP A 187 5.76 12.27 6.13
C TRP A 187 5.09 12.27 7.51
N GLY A 188 5.26 13.35 8.25
CA GLY A 188 4.73 13.49 9.61
C GLY A 188 5.26 12.43 10.59
N ILE A 189 6.47 11.90 10.33
CA ILE A 189 7.14 10.85 11.11
C ILE A 189 8.13 11.44 12.11
#